data_AF-A0A2M9ZA96-F1
#
_entry.id   AF-A0A2M9ZA96-F1
#
_cell.length_a   1.000
_cell.length_b   1.000
_cell.length_c   1.000
_cell.angle_alpha   90.00
_cell.angle_beta   90.00
_cell.angle_gamma   90.00
#
_symmetry.space_group_name_H-M   'P 1'
#
loop_
_entity.id
_entity.type
_entity.pdbx_description
1 polymer ?
#
loop_
_entity_poly.entity_id
_entity_poly.type
_entity_poly.pdbx_seq_one_letter_code
_entity_poly.pdbx_strand_id
1 'polypeptide(L)'
;MYVAGLFVRCGLVVTSIACHPFGPNFNYGDLETFDRTYIRFRFPDLGKESPNFPPGLFVTEKDKKTYYLTLFFEEQTWLPNRSLQPEEWFWKKFYEKFSDQPPIIRFEPRFNILPNCEYFVPAPAGIHRFVVFTYNRNHAPIGGGRISKTIHLLPEHSLRIHLRNPKDLSESQIDPSKYVAYSAGDQILFSLEPTPARMEPQICEPELHSKN
;
A
#
# COMPACT_ATOMS: atom_id res chain seq x y z
N MET A 1 23.09 65.81 27.27
CA MET A 1 24.47 65.28 27.18
C MET A 1 24.37 63.76 26.98
N TYR A 2 24.87 63.27 25.85
CA TYR A 2 25.21 61.87 25.44
C TYR A 2 24.21 60.75 25.80
N VAL A 3 23.40 60.25 24.87
CA VAL A 3 23.70 59.24 23.81
C VAL A 3 24.48 58.03 24.34
N ALA A 4 23.79 56.89 24.44
CA ALA A 4 24.36 55.57 24.13
C ALA A 4 23.21 54.59 23.86
N GLY A 5 22.90 54.38 22.58
CA GLY A 5 22.05 53.29 22.14
C GLY A 5 22.78 51.96 22.30
N LEU A 6 22.06 50.95 22.80
CA LEU A 6 22.47 49.55 22.67
C LEU A 6 21.48 48.87 21.71
N PHE A 7 21.85 48.88 20.44
CA PHE A 7 21.28 47.99 19.43
C PHE A 7 21.74 46.57 19.75
N VAL A 8 20.89 45.76 20.38
CA VAL A 8 21.08 44.31 20.35
C VAL A 8 20.48 43.81 19.03
N ARG A 9 21.37 43.70 18.03
CA ARG A 9 21.13 42.88 16.84
C ARG A 9 21.02 41.42 17.29
N CYS A 10 19.80 40.92 17.49
CA CYS A 10 19.58 39.49 17.29
C CYS A 10 19.62 39.25 15.79
N GLY A 11 20.80 38.86 15.32
CA GLY A 11 20.99 38.38 13.96
C GLY A 11 20.05 37.21 13.71
N LEU A 12 19.39 37.28 12.56
CA LEU A 12 18.81 36.14 11.87
C LEU A 12 19.88 35.06 11.75
N VAL A 13 19.90 34.12 12.69
CA VAL A 13 20.42 32.79 12.43
C VAL A 13 19.27 32.04 11.79
N VAL A 14 19.18 32.16 10.46
CA VAL A 14 18.49 31.17 9.62
C VAL A 14 19.36 29.91 9.70
N THR A 15 19.38 29.25 10.85
CA THR A 15 19.65 27.83 10.86
C THR A 15 18.47 27.25 10.13
N SER A 16 18.75 26.73 8.94
CA SER A 16 17.98 25.72 8.25
C SER A 16 17.68 24.60 9.23
N ILE A 17 16.64 24.80 10.05
CA ILE A 17 15.84 23.71 10.56
C ILE A 17 15.25 23.18 9.26
N ALA A 18 15.96 22.23 8.65
CA ALA A 18 15.32 21.30 7.75
C ALA A 18 14.15 20.76 8.56
N CYS A 19 12.97 21.31 8.31
CA CYS A 19 11.71 20.69 8.65
C CYS A 19 11.74 19.35 7.94
N HIS A 20 12.37 18.36 8.57
CA HIS A 20 12.08 16.98 8.32
C HIS A 20 10.57 16.87 8.53
N PRO A 21 9.83 16.29 7.58
CA PRO A 21 8.40 16.16 7.74
C PRO A 21 8.16 15.39 9.05
N PHE A 22 7.59 16.08 10.04
CA PHE A 22 6.97 15.45 11.20
C PHE A 22 5.70 14.76 10.70
N GLY A 23 5.88 13.55 10.19
CA GLY A 23 4.86 12.55 9.93
C GLY A 23 5.46 11.18 10.20
N PRO A 24 4.67 10.16 10.59
CA PRO A 24 5.17 8.83 10.93
C PRO A 24 5.55 8.01 9.68
N ASN A 25 6.10 8.66 8.66
CA ASN A 25 6.59 8.01 7.46
C ASN A 25 7.86 7.26 7.86
N PHE A 26 7.88 5.94 7.64
CA PHE A 26 9.14 5.20 7.71
C PHE A 26 10.15 5.94 6.83
N ASN A 27 11.34 6.23 7.35
CA ASN A 27 12.41 6.72 6.50
C ASN A 27 12.85 5.53 5.64
N TYR A 28 12.32 5.42 4.43
CA TYR A 28 12.49 4.20 3.63
C TYR A 28 13.95 3.92 3.22
N GLY A 29 14.83 4.93 3.40
CA GLY A 29 16.28 4.80 3.25
C GLY A 29 16.98 4.07 4.40
N ASP A 30 16.37 3.98 5.59
CA ASP A 30 16.92 3.26 6.76
C ASP A 30 16.38 1.81 6.86
N LEU A 31 15.66 1.36 5.84
CA LEU A 31 14.98 0.06 5.79
C LEU A 31 15.85 -1.08 5.25
N GLU A 32 17.12 -0.80 4.96
CA GLU A 32 18.09 -1.84 4.58
C GLU A 32 18.45 -2.78 5.75
N THR A 33 17.91 -2.56 6.96
CA THR A 33 18.11 -3.40 8.15
C THR A 33 16.87 -4.18 8.60
N PHE A 34 15.86 -4.38 7.76
CA PHE A 34 14.74 -5.23 8.13
C PHE A 34 15.15 -6.69 8.26
N ASP A 35 14.49 -7.42 9.16
CA ASP A 35 14.52 -8.88 9.35
C ASP A 35 14.02 -9.66 8.10
N ARG A 36 14.18 -9.11 6.90
CA ARG A 36 13.65 -9.58 5.63
C ARG A 36 12.14 -9.85 5.71
N THR A 37 11.41 -8.86 6.25
CA THR A 37 9.96 -8.90 6.44
C THR A 37 9.24 -7.89 5.56
N TYR A 38 8.19 -8.33 4.88
CA TYR A 38 7.46 -7.53 3.88
C TYR A 38 5.96 -7.78 3.96
N ILE A 39 5.16 -6.82 3.51
CA ILE A 39 3.79 -7.07 3.08
C ILE A 39 3.81 -7.23 1.57
N ARG A 40 3.33 -8.38 1.08
CA ARG A 40 3.31 -8.75 -0.33
C ARG A 40 1.87 -8.85 -0.82
N PHE A 41 1.62 -8.46 -2.06
CA PHE A 41 0.29 -8.56 -2.63
C PHE A 41 0.33 -8.61 -4.15
N ARG A 42 -0.63 -9.33 -4.71
CA ARG A 42 -0.96 -9.35 -6.14
C ARG A 42 -2.46 -9.37 -6.28
N PHE A 43 -3.02 -8.29 -6.78
CA PHE A 43 -4.46 -8.22 -7.00
C PHE A 43 -4.83 -8.92 -8.30
N PRO A 44 -5.96 -9.65 -8.34
CA PRO A 44 -6.37 -10.37 -9.53
C PRO A 44 -6.81 -9.41 -10.64
N ASP A 45 -6.97 -9.94 -11.85
CA ASP A 45 -7.64 -9.24 -12.93
C ASP A 45 -9.03 -8.80 -12.50
N LEU A 46 -9.39 -7.57 -12.87
CA LEU A 46 -10.66 -6.95 -12.62
C LEU A 46 -11.77 -7.42 -13.58
N GLY A 47 -11.42 -8.02 -14.72
CA GLY A 47 -12.39 -8.49 -15.69
C GLY A 47 -13.30 -7.38 -16.23
N LYS A 48 -14.56 -7.71 -16.54
CA LYS A 48 -15.52 -6.76 -17.10
C LYS A 48 -16.06 -5.81 -16.02
N GLU A 49 -16.20 -4.54 -16.38
CA GLU A 49 -16.86 -3.53 -15.56
C GLU A 49 -18.30 -3.95 -15.21
N SER A 50 -18.72 -3.65 -13.98
CA SER A 50 -20.09 -3.93 -13.55
C SER A 50 -21.10 -3.09 -14.35
N PRO A 51 -22.11 -3.70 -15.01
CA PRO A 51 -23.10 -2.97 -15.81
C PRO A 51 -24.04 -2.12 -14.95
N ASN A 52 -24.04 -2.32 -13.63
CA ASN A 52 -24.98 -1.72 -12.69
C ASN A 52 -24.43 -0.46 -12.02
N PHE A 53 -23.25 0.02 -12.41
CA PHE A 53 -22.66 1.19 -11.78
C PHE A 53 -22.94 2.45 -12.59
N PRO A 54 -23.42 3.54 -11.96
CA PRO A 54 -23.61 4.81 -12.65
C PRO A 54 -22.28 5.28 -13.24
N PRO A 55 -22.29 5.95 -14.40
CA PRO A 55 -21.09 6.58 -14.95
C PRO A 55 -20.54 7.55 -13.91
N GLY A 56 -19.40 7.22 -13.29
CA GLY A 56 -18.97 7.96 -12.10
C GLY A 56 -17.51 7.80 -11.70
N LEU A 57 -16.94 8.95 -11.31
CA LEU A 57 -15.75 9.21 -10.49
C LEU A 57 -14.35 8.89 -11.05
N PHE A 58 -14.21 8.05 -12.06
CA PHE A 58 -12.88 7.75 -12.62
C PHE A 58 -12.53 8.70 -13.77
N VAL A 59 -11.29 9.20 -13.75
CA VAL A 59 -10.84 10.22 -14.70
C VAL A 59 -10.75 9.65 -16.12
N THR A 60 -10.41 8.35 -16.27
CA THR A 60 -10.29 7.67 -17.56
C THR A 60 -10.66 6.17 -17.51
N GLU A 61 -10.93 5.56 -18.68
CA GLU A 61 -11.10 4.10 -18.82
C GLU A 61 -9.88 3.30 -18.35
N LYS A 62 -8.68 3.88 -18.42
CA LYS A 62 -7.46 3.26 -17.88
C LYS A 62 -7.49 3.22 -16.35
N ASP A 63 -8.04 4.25 -15.71
CA ASP A 63 -8.10 4.33 -14.23
C ASP A 63 -9.08 3.31 -13.64
N LYS A 64 -10.15 2.97 -14.37
CA LYS A 64 -11.08 1.89 -13.98
C LYS A 64 -10.37 0.56 -13.77
N LYS A 65 -9.26 0.33 -14.48
CA LYS A 65 -8.46 -0.91 -14.39
C LYS A 65 -7.44 -0.90 -13.25
N THR A 66 -7.68 -0.14 -12.20
CA THR A 66 -6.76 -0.04 -11.05
C THR A 66 -7.48 -0.37 -9.76
N TYR A 67 -6.69 -0.74 -8.76
CA TYR A 67 -7.13 -0.83 -7.37
C TYR A 67 -6.69 0.42 -6.61
N TYR A 68 -7.54 0.88 -5.70
CA TYR A 68 -7.10 1.72 -4.61
C TYR A 68 -6.67 0.83 -3.44
N LEU A 69 -5.53 1.09 -2.81
CA LEU A 69 -5.04 0.37 -1.65
C LEU A 69 -4.49 1.34 -0.60
N THR A 70 -4.81 1.08 0.67
CA THR A 70 -4.10 1.64 1.82
C THR A 70 -3.72 0.54 2.81
N LEU A 71 -2.54 0.73 3.40
CA LEU A 71 -1.93 -0.16 4.39
C LEU A 71 -1.50 0.67 5.59
N PHE A 72 -1.95 0.29 6.78
CA PHE A 72 -1.58 0.97 8.03
C PHE A 72 -1.30 -0.01 9.15
N PHE A 73 -0.50 0.43 10.12
CA PHE A 73 -0.61 -0.06 11.49
C PHE A 73 -1.60 0.81 12.26
N GLU A 74 -2.57 0.14 12.89
CA GLU A 74 -3.42 0.78 13.90
C GLU A 74 -2.63 0.79 15.21
N GLU A 75 -2.15 1.98 15.58
CA GLU A 75 -1.48 2.20 16.86
C GLU A 75 -2.53 2.33 17.98
N GLN A 76 -2.09 2.27 19.24
CA GLN A 76 -2.99 2.49 20.37
C GLN A 76 -3.66 3.87 20.29
N THR A 77 -4.82 3.99 20.94
CA THR A 77 -5.87 5.05 20.82
C THR A 77 -5.43 6.51 20.81
N TRP A 78 -4.18 6.83 21.16
CA TRP A 78 -3.65 8.18 21.25
C TRP A 78 -2.63 8.54 20.15
N LEU A 79 -2.17 7.57 19.36
CA LEU A 79 -1.31 7.82 18.20
C LEU A 79 -2.09 7.67 16.88
N PRO A 80 -1.81 8.51 15.88
CA PRO A 80 -2.38 8.34 14.56
C PRO A 80 -1.90 7.01 13.95
N ASN A 81 -2.76 6.38 13.16
CA ASN A 81 -2.40 5.20 12.38
C ASN A 81 -1.15 5.48 11.55
N ARG A 82 -0.20 4.55 11.60
CA ARG A 82 1.06 4.68 10.88
C ARG A 82 0.91 4.14 9.47
N SER A 83 1.09 5.00 8.47
CA SER A 83 1.07 4.59 7.06
C SER A 83 2.23 3.66 6.75
N LEU A 84 1.94 2.60 6.01
CA LEU A 84 2.94 1.69 5.47
C LEU A 84 3.22 1.93 4.00
N GLN A 85 2.56 2.92 3.39
CA GLN A 85 2.77 3.27 1.99
C GLN A 85 4.08 4.04 1.82
N PRO A 86 5.07 3.49 1.09
CA PRO A 86 6.28 4.20 0.75
C PRO A 86 6.03 5.45 -0.09
N GLU A 87 7.03 6.31 -0.17
CA GLU A 87 6.99 7.51 -1.02
C GLU A 87 7.00 7.15 -2.51
N GLU A 88 6.61 8.12 -3.35
CA GLU A 88 6.41 7.98 -4.80
C GLU A 88 7.57 7.27 -5.53
N TRP A 89 8.81 7.60 -5.17
CA TRP A 89 10.02 7.05 -5.81
C TRP A 89 10.13 5.53 -5.68
N PHE A 90 9.60 4.95 -4.60
CA PHE A 90 9.63 3.51 -4.37
C PHE A 90 8.72 2.80 -5.37
N TRP A 91 7.50 3.30 -5.55
CA TRP A 91 6.50 2.73 -6.45
C TRP A 91 6.92 2.81 -7.91
N LYS A 92 7.61 3.89 -8.31
CA LYS A 92 8.16 4.04 -9.67
C LYS A 92 9.03 2.85 -10.11
N LYS A 93 9.68 2.15 -9.17
CA LYS A 93 10.52 0.98 -9.48
C LYS A 93 9.74 -0.22 -10.02
N PHE A 94 8.43 -0.29 -9.74
CA PHE A 94 7.57 -1.36 -10.22
C PHE A 94 7.05 -1.10 -11.64
N TYR A 95 7.30 0.06 -12.25
CA TYR A 95 6.71 0.40 -13.55
C TYR A 95 7.82 0.64 -14.59
N GLU A 96 7.75 -0.04 -15.74
CA GLU A 96 8.76 0.10 -16.80
C GLU A 96 8.83 1.55 -17.33
N LYS A 97 7.64 2.08 -17.65
CA LYS A 97 7.44 3.44 -18.15
C LYS A 97 6.37 4.11 -17.31
N PHE A 98 6.81 4.83 -16.29
CA PHE A 98 5.89 5.51 -15.37
C PHE A 98 5.00 6.53 -16.11
N SER A 99 5.49 7.14 -17.20
CA SER A 99 4.73 8.07 -18.05
C SER A 99 3.49 7.46 -18.70
N ASP A 100 3.48 6.14 -18.91
CA ASP A 100 2.49 5.42 -19.70
C ASP A 100 1.37 4.81 -18.83
N GLN A 101 1.55 4.92 -17.51
CA GLN A 101 0.61 4.41 -16.51
C GLN A 101 -0.72 5.17 -16.56
N PRO A 102 -1.81 4.55 -16.06
CA PRO A 102 -3.07 5.24 -15.82
C PRO A 102 -2.85 6.59 -15.12
N PRO A 103 -3.53 7.67 -15.54
CA PRO A 103 -3.39 8.98 -14.92
C PRO A 103 -3.42 8.95 -13.40
N ILE A 104 -4.31 8.16 -12.80
CA ILE A 104 -4.44 8.08 -11.34
C ILE A 104 -3.20 7.51 -10.64
N ILE A 105 -2.47 6.59 -11.29
CA ILE A 105 -1.18 6.07 -10.80
C ILE A 105 -0.11 7.15 -10.93
N ARG A 106 -0.10 7.92 -12.04
CA ARG A 106 0.90 8.98 -12.24
C ARG A 106 0.75 10.12 -11.24
N PHE A 107 -0.48 10.45 -10.86
CA PHE A 107 -0.76 11.49 -9.87
C PHE A 107 -0.52 11.02 -8.43
N GLU A 108 -0.82 9.75 -8.14
CA GLU A 108 -0.75 9.23 -6.77
C GLU A 108 -0.45 7.71 -6.76
N PRO A 109 0.80 7.29 -7.02
CA PRO A 109 1.13 5.87 -7.16
C PRO A 109 1.13 5.13 -5.82
N ARG A 110 1.12 5.85 -4.69
CA ARG A 110 1.16 5.25 -3.36
C ARG A 110 -0.11 4.48 -3.02
N PHE A 111 -1.22 4.86 -3.63
CA PHE A 111 -2.53 4.28 -3.35
C PHE A 111 -3.15 3.60 -4.56
N ASN A 112 -2.54 3.68 -5.74
CA ASN A 112 -3.15 3.19 -6.97
C ASN A 112 -2.28 2.11 -7.61
N ILE A 113 -2.84 0.91 -7.76
CA ILE A 113 -2.11 -0.33 -8.06
C ILE A 113 -2.70 -1.00 -9.30
N LEU A 114 -1.84 -1.50 -10.20
CA LEU A 114 -2.29 -2.34 -11.32
C LEU A 114 -2.61 -3.77 -10.87
N PRO A 115 -3.63 -4.41 -11.45
CA PRO A 115 -3.87 -5.84 -11.26
C PRO A 115 -2.72 -6.68 -11.83
N ASN A 116 -2.74 -7.98 -11.51
CA ASN A 116 -1.87 -9.03 -12.03
C ASN A 116 -0.36 -8.82 -11.82
N CYS A 117 -0.01 -7.94 -10.90
CA CYS A 117 1.35 -7.56 -10.58
C CYS A 117 1.75 -7.88 -9.15
N GLU A 118 2.99 -8.34 -8.95
CA GLU A 118 3.54 -8.61 -7.62
C GLU A 118 4.16 -7.32 -7.05
N TYR A 119 3.60 -6.86 -5.94
CA TYR A 119 4.13 -5.73 -5.19
C TYR A 119 4.54 -6.18 -3.80
N PHE A 120 5.44 -5.39 -3.22
CA PHE A 120 5.82 -5.54 -1.82
C PHE A 120 6.13 -4.20 -1.20
N VAL A 121 5.83 -4.07 0.09
CA VAL A 121 6.28 -2.95 0.93
C VAL A 121 7.02 -3.52 2.14
N PRO A 122 8.15 -2.94 2.55
CA PRO A 122 8.82 -3.36 3.77
C PRO A 122 7.93 -3.15 5.01
N ALA A 123 8.02 -4.07 5.98
CA ALA A 123 7.31 -3.95 7.25
C ALA A 123 8.13 -4.54 8.39
N PRO A 124 8.14 -3.96 9.60
CA PRO A 124 8.87 -4.51 10.75
C PRO A 124 8.29 -5.85 11.22
N ALA A 125 9.16 -6.76 11.67
CA ALA A 125 8.75 -7.94 12.41
C ALA A 125 8.05 -7.56 13.73
N GLY A 126 7.33 -8.51 14.33
CA GLY A 126 6.62 -8.35 15.60
C GLY A 126 5.10 -8.44 15.47
N ILE A 127 4.42 -8.17 16.57
CA ILE A 127 2.95 -8.23 16.65
C ILE A 127 2.38 -6.87 16.31
N HIS A 128 1.69 -6.77 15.18
CA HIS A 128 1.11 -5.52 14.69
C HIS A 128 -0.37 -5.69 14.39
N ARG A 129 -1.14 -4.61 14.53
CA ARG A 129 -2.53 -4.55 14.09
C ARG A 129 -2.60 -3.94 12.69
N PHE A 130 -2.63 -4.81 11.69
CA PHE A 130 -2.67 -4.43 10.28
C PHE A 130 -4.07 -3.98 9.89
N VAL A 131 -4.17 -2.81 9.28
CA VAL A 131 -5.39 -2.31 8.65
C VAL A 131 -5.15 -2.21 7.15
N VAL A 132 -5.97 -2.92 6.39
CA VAL A 132 -5.97 -2.89 4.93
C VAL A 132 -7.31 -2.38 4.46
N PHE A 133 -7.29 -1.40 3.57
CA PHE A 133 -8.48 -0.99 2.83
C PHE A 133 -8.19 -0.98 1.36
N THR A 134 -9.04 -1.65 0.59
CA THR A 134 -8.88 -1.76 -0.86
C THR A 134 -10.22 -1.75 -1.56
N TYR A 135 -10.29 -1.14 -2.73
CA TYR A 135 -11.44 -1.31 -3.62
C TYR A 135 -10.95 -1.26 -5.06
N ASN A 136 -11.67 -1.97 -5.93
CA ASN A 136 -11.43 -1.88 -7.35
C ASN A 136 -12.21 -0.72 -7.98
N ARG A 137 -11.62 -0.09 -9.00
CA ARG A 137 -12.22 1.06 -9.68
C ARG A 137 -13.18 0.70 -10.81
N ASN A 138 -13.35 -0.57 -11.17
CA ASN A 138 -14.37 -0.99 -12.14
C ASN A 138 -15.61 -1.65 -11.49
N HIS A 139 -15.68 -1.61 -10.15
CA HIS A 139 -16.74 -2.22 -9.35
C HIS A 139 -16.99 -3.72 -9.64
N ALA A 140 -15.96 -4.44 -10.09
CA ALA A 140 -15.99 -5.88 -10.23
C ALA A 140 -16.27 -6.55 -8.87
N PRO A 141 -16.94 -7.71 -8.84
CA PRO A 141 -17.29 -8.45 -7.62
C PRO A 141 -16.08 -9.19 -7.02
N ILE A 142 -14.93 -8.53 -6.95
CA ILE A 142 -13.68 -9.05 -6.41
C ILE A 142 -13.47 -8.39 -5.05
N GLY A 143 -13.02 -9.20 -4.08
CA GLY A 143 -12.87 -8.84 -2.68
C GLY A 143 -12.25 -7.45 -2.48
N GLY A 144 -13.01 -6.59 -1.84
CA GLY A 144 -12.61 -5.25 -1.43
C GLY A 144 -13.20 -4.95 -0.06
N GLY A 145 -13.02 -3.72 0.40
CA GLY A 145 -13.45 -3.26 1.71
C GLY A 145 -12.30 -3.05 2.67
N ARG A 146 -12.63 -3.03 3.97
CA ARG A 146 -11.70 -2.76 5.07
C ARG A 146 -11.57 -3.98 5.95
N ILE A 147 -10.36 -4.36 6.29
CA ILE A 147 -10.08 -5.39 7.29
C ILE A 147 -9.06 -4.88 8.29
N SER A 148 -9.17 -5.34 9.54
CA SER A 148 -8.22 -5.05 10.62
C SER A 148 -7.94 -6.32 11.40
N LYS A 149 -6.67 -6.76 11.45
CA LYS A 149 -6.26 -7.99 12.15
C LYS A 149 -4.95 -7.79 12.90
N THR A 150 -4.86 -8.40 14.08
CA THR A 150 -3.60 -8.49 14.82
C THR A 150 -2.86 -9.73 14.33
N ILE A 151 -1.65 -9.55 13.81
CA ILE A 151 -0.84 -10.61 13.22
C ILE A 151 0.58 -10.50 13.76
N HIS A 152 1.18 -11.65 14.12
CA HIS A 152 2.59 -11.75 14.45
C HIS A 152 3.39 -11.99 13.18
N LEU A 153 4.07 -10.96 12.68
CA LEU A 153 4.97 -11.07 11.53
C LEU A 153 6.34 -11.55 12.03
N LEU A 154 6.68 -12.79 11.72
CA LEU A 154 7.96 -13.40 12.11
C LEU A 154 9.11 -12.85 11.25
N PRO A 155 10.34 -12.79 11.78
CA PRO A 155 11.54 -12.62 10.97
C PRO A 155 11.57 -13.60 9.78
N GLU A 156 12.14 -13.16 8.66
CA GLU A 156 12.29 -13.93 7.42
C GLU A 156 10.96 -14.39 6.80
N HIS A 157 9.82 -13.83 7.26
CA HIS A 157 8.51 -14.09 6.71
C HIS A 157 7.87 -12.81 6.18
N SER A 158 7.07 -12.97 5.14
CA SER A 158 6.26 -11.93 4.53
C SER A 158 4.79 -12.19 4.80
N LEU A 159 4.06 -11.14 5.14
CA LEU A 159 2.61 -11.14 5.19
C LEU A 159 2.07 -10.99 3.76
N ARG A 160 1.34 -11.97 3.25
CA ARG A 160 0.70 -11.87 1.94
C ARG A 160 -0.78 -11.53 2.06
N ILE A 161 -1.20 -10.51 1.31
CA ILE A 161 -2.61 -10.11 1.19
C ILE A 161 -3.22 -10.81 -0.03
N HIS A 162 -4.37 -11.45 0.19
CA HIS A 162 -5.14 -12.11 -0.85
C HIS A 162 -6.53 -11.48 -0.91
N LEU A 163 -6.98 -11.12 -2.11
CA LEU A 163 -8.37 -10.72 -2.34
C LEU A 163 -9.17 -11.96 -2.73
N ARG A 164 -10.24 -12.21 -2.00
CA ARG A 164 -11.15 -13.31 -2.27
C ARG A 164 -12.24 -12.84 -3.22
N ASN A 165 -12.44 -13.53 -4.34
CA ASN A 165 -13.73 -13.48 -5.04
C ASN A 165 -14.64 -14.54 -4.40
N PRO A 166 -15.74 -14.15 -3.73
CA PRO A 166 -16.65 -15.11 -3.09
C PRO A 166 -17.26 -16.13 -4.07
N LYS A 167 -17.25 -15.84 -5.39
CA LYS A 167 -17.70 -16.78 -6.42
C LYS A 167 -16.69 -17.91 -6.68
N ASP A 168 -15.41 -17.64 -6.51
CA ASP A 168 -14.33 -18.58 -6.88
C ASP A 168 -13.79 -19.34 -5.65
N LEU A 169 -13.91 -18.74 -4.46
CA LEU A 169 -13.49 -19.33 -3.20
C LEU A 169 -14.55 -19.06 -2.13
N SER A 170 -15.37 -20.07 -1.84
CA SER A 170 -16.36 -20.02 -0.78
C SER A 170 -15.70 -20.16 0.60
N GLU A 171 -16.44 -19.84 1.67
CA GLU A 171 -15.91 -19.93 3.03
C GLU A 171 -15.49 -21.34 3.43
N SER A 172 -16.22 -22.37 2.96
CA SER A 172 -15.90 -23.77 3.26
C SER A 172 -14.63 -24.27 2.56
N GLN A 173 -14.11 -23.51 1.60
CA GLN A 173 -12.89 -23.84 0.84
C GLN A 173 -11.65 -23.11 1.38
N ILE A 174 -11.80 -22.27 2.40
CA ILE A 174 -10.68 -21.56 3.02
C ILE A 174 -9.90 -22.54 3.88
N ASP A 175 -8.66 -22.79 3.50
CA ASP A 175 -7.74 -23.63 4.26
C ASP A 175 -7.24 -22.87 5.51
N PRO A 176 -7.64 -23.29 6.72
CA PRO A 176 -7.23 -22.62 7.96
C PRO A 176 -5.74 -22.81 8.26
N SER A 177 -5.06 -23.76 7.62
CA SER A 177 -3.60 -23.92 7.77
C SER A 177 -2.81 -22.92 6.93
N LYS A 178 -3.43 -22.37 5.88
CA LYS A 178 -2.80 -21.39 4.98
C LYS A 178 -3.01 -19.95 5.44
N TYR A 179 -4.20 -19.63 5.93
CA TYR A 179 -4.58 -18.25 6.25
C TYR A 179 -4.55 -17.97 7.75
N VAL A 180 -4.09 -16.78 8.12
CA VAL A 180 -3.96 -16.33 9.51
C VAL A 180 -5.03 -15.32 9.87
N ALA A 181 -5.48 -15.35 11.14
CA ALA A 181 -6.45 -14.42 11.70
C ALA A 181 -7.77 -14.28 10.91
N TYR A 182 -8.18 -15.33 10.18
CA TYR A 182 -9.39 -15.34 9.36
C TYR A 182 -10.68 -15.33 10.19
N SER A 183 -11.72 -14.68 9.68
CA SER A 183 -13.10 -14.75 10.19
C SER A 183 -14.10 -14.94 9.05
N ALA A 184 -15.21 -15.62 9.32
CA ALA A 184 -16.28 -15.80 8.36
C ALA A 184 -16.75 -14.43 7.80
N GLY A 185 -16.98 -14.36 6.49
CA GLY A 185 -17.29 -13.14 5.76
C GLY A 185 -16.08 -12.38 5.22
N ASP A 186 -14.85 -12.62 5.71
CA ASP A 186 -13.68 -11.86 5.29
C ASP A 186 -13.45 -11.98 3.77
N GLN A 187 -13.35 -10.84 3.09
CA GLN A 187 -13.05 -10.75 1.65
C GLN A 187 -11.57 -10.53 1.38
N ILE A 188 -10.82 -10.15 2.41
CA ILE A 188 -9.37 -9.96 2.38
C ILE A 188 -8.79 -11.00 3.34
N LEU A 189 -7.89 -11.83 2.85
CA LEU A 189 -7.25 -12.88 3.64
C LEU A 189 -5.76 -12.58 3.77
N PHE A 190 -5.17 -13.05 4.86
CA PHE A 190 -3.74 -12.94 5.12
C PHE A 190 -3.11 -14.31 5.20
N SER A 191 -1.91 -14.49 4.65
CA SER A 191 -1.06 -15.66 4.92
C SER A 191 0.34 -15.19 5.31
N LEU A 192 1.08 -16.05 6.01
CA LEU A 192 2.51 -15.84 6.26
C LEU A 192 3.28 -16.78 5.34
N GLU A 193 4.24 -16.23 4.61
CA GLU A 193 5.07 -16.96 3.65
C GLU A 193 6.55 -16.69 3.94
N PRO A 194 7.46 -17.66 3.78
CA PRO A 194 8.89 -17.38 3.83
C PRO A 194 9.26 -16.29 2.82
N THR A 195 10.07 -15.33 3.25
CA THR A 195 10.54 -14.27 2.38
C THR A 195 11.60 -14.81 1.41
N PRO A 196 11.45 -14.57 0.10
CA PRO A 196 12.47 -14.91 -0.89
C PRO A 196 13.87 -14.38 -0.53
N ALA A 197 14.92 -15.10 -0.95
CA ALA A 197 16.32 -14.69 -0.76
C ALA A 197 16.59 -13.26 -1.26
N ARG A 198 15.91 -12.87 -2.34
CA ARG A 198 15.98 -11.54 -2.94
C ARG A 198 14.58 -11.05 -3.25
N MET A 199 14.32 -9.81 -2.86
CA MET A 199 13.10 -9.09 -3.20
C MET A 199 13.45 -8.03 -4.23
N GLU A 200 13.05 -8.28 -5.48
CA GLU A 200 13.27 -7.35 -6.59
C GLU A 200 11.91 -6.96 -7.16
N PRO A 201 11.69 -5.66 -7.45
CA PRO A 201 10.46 -5.22 -8.11
C PRO A 201 10.26 -5.96 -9.42
N GLN A 202 9.11 -6.61 -9.57
CA GLN A 202 8.70 -7.14 -10.85
C GLN A 202 8.10 -6.00 -11.66
N ILE A 203 8.61 -5.82 -12.87
CA ILE A 203 8.17 -4.74 -13.75
C ILE A 203 6.73 -5.00 -14.19
N CYS A 204 5.89 -4.00 -13.93
CA CYS A 204 4.48 -3.97 -14.20
C CYS A 204 4.16 -3.10 -15.40
N GLU A 205 3.40 -3.69 -16.30
CA GLU A 205 2.85 -3.01 -17.47
C GLU A 205 1.34 -2.90 -17.29
N PRO A 206 0.73 -1.77 -17.68
CA PRO A 206 -0.70 -1.71 -17.83
C PRO A 206 -1.10 -2.78 -18.83
N GLU A 207 -2.09 -3.60 -18.51
CA GLU A 207 -2.63 -4.53 -19.50
C GLU A 207 -3.15 -3.74 -20.69
N LEU A 208 -2.35 -3.72 -21.76
CA LEU A 208 -2.79 -3.46 -23.11
C LEU A 208 -3.76 -4.61 -23.38
N HIS A 209 -5.06 -4.40 -23.16
CA HIS A 209 -6.04 -5.45 -23.40
C HIS A 209 -5.74 -6.10 -24.74
N SER A 210 -5.42 -7.39 -24.67
CA SER A 210 -6.19 -8.41 -25.37
C SER A 210 -6.92 -7.83 -26.57
N LYS A 211 -6.25 -7.87 -27.73
CA LYS A 211 -6.97 -8.03 -28.99
C LYS A 211 -7.89 -9.23 -28.80
N ASN A 212 -9.19 -9.00 -28.63
CA ASN A 212 -10.30 -9.89 -28.98
C ASN A 212 -11.63 -9.19 -28.69
#